data_AF-A0A7J2TXG3-F1
#
_entry.id   AF-A0A7J2TXG3-F1
#
_cell.length_a   1.000
_cell.length_b   1.000
_cell.length_c   1.000
_cell.angle_alpha   90.00
_cell.angle_beta   90.00
_cell.angle_gamma   90.00
#
_symmetry.space_group_name_H-M   'P 1'
#
loop_
_entity.id
_entity.type
_entity.pdbx_description
1 polymer ?
#
loop_
_entity_poly.entity_id
_entity_poly.type
_entity_poly.pdbx_seq_one_letter_code
_entity_poly.pdbx_strand_id
1 'polypeptide(L)'
;MSLMGEEIGTTTEDVRNFIEEIKCPERFLEYCKKFHEKERREVGYLASMKMLGDGGNENHVLIASTLLIITWNAARFIRLKKEIKERLEDEIAGAYKEIKDELGKLKIETLEKLDLEENSKREIIKHIFSKFSEKKSIGATGASKILHLLNPHLFMMWDDKIRKAYHKLHSKEQRHKEGSPECYIEFLRDSQKIIKSLLEKKSKDELREIHRKWVEESYGKEFAIEETLLKMLDECNYVKFTLKSQP
;
A
#
# COMPACT_ATOMS: atom_id res chain seq x y z
N MET A 1 26.05 -9.70 -33.20
CA MET A 1 24.65 -9.25 -33.39
C MET A 1 23.88 -9.74 -32.16
N SER A 2 23.92 -8.97 -31.07
CA SER A 2 23.34 -9.35 -29.78
C SER A 2 21.89 -8.87 -29.75
N LEU A 3 20.95 -9.81 -29.76
CA LEU A 3 19.55 -9.55 -29.49
C LEU A 3 19.42 -9.22 -28.00
N MET A 4 19.56 -7.93 -27.66
CA MET A 4 19.03 -7.42 -26.41
C MET A 4 17.52 -7.54 -26.50
N GLY A 5 16.95 -8.53 -25.82
CA GLY A 5 15.52 -8.54 -25.54
C GLY A 5 15.21 -7.31 -24.70
N GLU A 6 14.61 -6.30 -25.33
CA GLU A 6 13.98 -5.21 -24.60
C GLU A 6 12.88 -5.83 -23.73
N GLU A 7 13.05 -5.81 -22.41
CA GLU A 7 11.90 -5.93 -21.52
C GLU A 7 10.97 -4.78 -21.89
N ILE A 8 9.88 -5.11 -22.58
CA ILE A 8 8.81 -4.16 -22.90
C ILE A 8 8.22 -3.72 -21.55
N GLY A 9 8.73 -2.61 -21.02
CA GLY A 9 8.29 -2.06 -19.75
C GLY A 9 6.81 -1.72 -19.79
N THR A 10 6.10 -1.91 -18.68
CA THR A 10 4.65 -1.64 -18.56
C THR A 10 4.28 -0.26 -19.12
N THR A 11 3.44 -0.21 -20.14
CA THR A 11 3.00 1.04 -20.77
C THR A 11 1.89 1.72 -19.97
N THR A 12 1.60 3.01 -20.22
CA THR A 12 0.45 3.70 -19.62
C THR A 12 -0.86 2.97 -19.95
N GLU A 13 -0.97 2.42 -21.17
CA GLU A 13 -2.17 1.69 -21.61
C GLU A 13 -2.33 0.35 -20.89
N ASP A 14 -1.22 -0.36 -20.62
CA ASP A 14 -1.26 -1.58 -19.80
C ASP A 14 -1.78 -1.33 -18.39
N VAL A 15 -1.45 -0.17 -17.80
CA VAL A 15 -1.93 0.23 -16.48
C VAL A 15 -3.43 0.55 -16.54
N ARG A 16 -3.89 1.31 -17.54
CA ARG A 16 -5.32 1.61 -17.72
C ARG A 16 -6.16 0.35 -17.94
N ASN A 17 -5.72 -0.54 -18.83
CA ASN A 17 -6.40 -1.80 -19.11
C ASN A 17 -6.52 -2.67 -17.85
N PHE A 18 -5.44 -2.73 -17.05
CA PHE A 18 -5.48 -3.43 -15.78
C PHE A 18 -6.45 -2.78 -14.78
N ILE A 19 -6.45 -1.45 -14.66
CA ILE A 19 -7.37 -0.72 -13.78
C ILE A 19 -8.83 -1.01 -14.17
N GLU A 20 -9.17 -0.95 -15.46
CA GLU A 20 -10.54 -1.28 -15.91
C GLU A 20 -10.90 -2.75 -15.67
N GLU A 21 -9.95 -3.67 -15.86
CA GLU A 21 -10.13 -5.09 -15.57
C GLU A 21 -10.50 -5.33 -14.10
N ILE A 22 -9.78 -4.73 -13.15
CA ILE A 22 -9.99 -4.95 -11.72
C ILE A 22 -11.16 -4.15 -11.13
N LYS A 23 -11.87 -3.33 -11.92
CA LYS A 23 -13.18 -2.79 -11.54
C LYS A 23 -14.31 -3.83 -11.66
N CYS A 24 -14.03 -5.01 -12.22
CA CYS A 24 -14.92 -6.17 -12.18
C CYS A 24 -14.64 -6.99 -10.90
N PRO A 25 -15.64 -7.17 -10.01
CA PRO A 25 -15.44 -7.89 -8.74
C PRO A 25 -14.83 -9.28 -8.91
N GLU A 26 -15.20 -10.01 -9.96
CA GLU A 26 -14.72 -11.36 -10.24
C GLU A 26 -13.22 -11.35 -10.59
N ARG A 27 -12.78 -10.40 -11.42
CA ARG A 27 -11.36 -10.24 -11.76
C ARG A 27 -10.56 -9.76 -10.58
N PHE A 28 -11.07 -8.79 -9.81
CA PHE A 28 -10.46 -8.32 -8.58
C PHE A 28 -10.18 -9.47 -7.61
N LEU A 29 -11.20 -10.29 -7.35
CA LEU A 29 -11.13 -11.47 -6.50
C LEU A 29 -10.17 -12.54 -7.06
N GLU A 30 -10.14 -12.74 -8.39
CA GLU A 30 -9.17 -13.65 -9.04
C GLU A 30 -7.71 -13.22 -8.79
N TYR A 31 -7.42 -11.92 -8.87
CA TYR A 31 -6.11 -11.39 -8.56
C TYR A 31 -5.74 -11.56 -7.08
N CYS A 32 -6.67 -11.28 -6.16
CA CYS A 32 -6.45 -11.53 -4.73
C CYS A 32 -6.14 -13.00 -4.45
N LYS A 33 -6.90 -13.93 -5.05
CA LYS A 33 -6.63 -15.37 -4.90
C LYS A 33 -5.22 -15.73 -5.38
N LYS A 34 -4.80 -15.24 -6.55
CA LYS A 34 -3.45 -15.45 -7.10
C LYS A 34 -2.35 -14.91 -6.19
N PHE A 35 -2.63 -13.87 -5.41
CA PHE A 35 -1.68 -13.36 -4.42
C PHE A 35 -1.46 -14.40 -3.32
N HIS A 36 -2.52 -14.90 -2.69
CA HIS A 36 -2.44 -15.91 -1.62
C HIS A 36 -1.84 -17.25 -2.10
N GLU A 37 -2.02 -17.61 -3.37
CA GLU A 37 -1.39 -18.80 -3.96
C GLU A 37 0.14 -18.68 -4.10
N LYS A 38 0.71 -17.46 -4.16
CA LYS A 38 2.13 -17.25 -4.51
C LYS A 38 2.95 -16.47 -3.49
N GLU A 39 2.38 -15.50 -2.78
CA GLU A 39 3.11 -14.67 -1.82
C GLU A 39 3.10 -15.30 -0.44
N ARG A 40 4.27 -15.74 0.04
CA ARG A 40 4.42 -16.44 1.32
C ARG A 40 4.80 -15.53 2.48
N ARG A 41 5.11 -14.26 2.22
CA ARG A 41 5.60 -13.31 3.24
C ARG A 41 4.47 -12.55 3.96
N GLU A 42 3.22 -12.85 3.64
CA GLU A 42 2.05 -12.18 4.22
C GLU A 42 2.02 -12.27 5.75
N VAL A 43 2.60 -13.32 6.33
CA VAL A 43 2.74 -13.48 7.78
C VAL A 43 3.39 -12.27 8.46
N GLY A 44 4.32 -11.57 7.78
CA GLY A 44 4.93 -10.35 8.31
C GLY A 44 3.93 -9.20 8.45
N TYR A 45 3.05 -9.03 7.46
CA TYR A 45 1.97 -8.05 7.51
C TYR A 45 0.96 -8.40 8.59
N LEU A 46 0.48 -9.65 8.62
CA LEU A 46 -0.51 -10.10 9.59
C LEU A 46 0.01 -9.95 11.03
N ALA A 47 1.28 -10.28 11.27
CA ALA A 47 1.92 -10.07 12.57
C ALA A 47 1.96 -8.58 12.96
N SER A 48 2.38 -7.70 12.04
CA SER A 48 2.38 -6.24 12.29
C SER A 48 0.97 -5.70 12.57
N MET A 49 -0.05 -6.13 11.82
CA MET A 49 -1.45 -5.73 12.04
C MET A 49 -1.96 -6.19 13.40
N LYS A 50 -1.69 -7.45 13.78
CA LYS A 50 -2.11 -8.02 15.07
C LYS A 50 -1.43 -7.33 16.26
N MET A 51 -0.17 -6.90 16.11
CA MET A 51 0.55 -6.13 17.13
C MET A 51 -0.09 -4.75 17.41
N LEU A 52 -0.66 -4.10 16.38
CA LEU A 52 -1.34 -2.83 16.57
C LEU A 52 -2.71 -3.00 17.21
N GLY A 53 -3.53 -3.93 16.71
CA GLY A 53 -4.91 -4.14 17.20
C GLY A 53 -5.72 -2.83 17.32
N ASP A 54 -6.75 -2.83 18.17
CA ASP A 54 -7.65 -1.67 18.35
C ASP A 54 -7.11 -0.59 19.31
N GLY A 55 -5.91 -0.79 19.90
CA GLY A 55 -5.41 0.02 21.01
C GLY A 55 -3.88 0.12 21.09
N GLY A 56 -3.18 -0.06 19.97
CA GLY A 56 -1.72 0.02 19.89
C GLY A 56 -1.17 1.34 20.47
N ASN A 57 -0.16 1.26 21.33
CA ASN A 57 0.55 2.44 21.83
C ASN A 57 1.75 2.78 20.93
N GLU A 58 2.48 3.86 21.25
CA GLU A 58 3.65 4.29 20.49
C GLU A 58 4.71 3.18 20.30
N ASN A 59 4.90 2.29 21.28
CA ASN A 59 5.82 1.15 21.16
C ASN A 59 5.32 0.08 20.17
N HIS A 60 4.01 -0.20 20.17
CA HIS A 60 3.42 -1.12 19.19
C HIS A 60 3.58 -0.57 17.76
N VAL A 61 3.37 0.74 17.57
CA VAL A 61 3.61 1.41 16.29
C VAL A 61 5.06 1.25 15.84
N LEU A 62 6.01 1.50 16.73
CA LEU A 62 7.43 1.35 16.43
C LEU A 62 7.77 -0.08 16.01
N ILE A 63 7.43 -1.07 16.84
CA ILE A 63 7.77 -2.48 16.60
C ILE A 63 7.11 -2.99 15.32
N ALA A 64 5.81 -2.74 15.14
CA ALA A 64 5.06 -3.23 13.98
C ALA A 64 5.55 -2.59 12.68
N SER A 65 5.88 -1.30 12.69
CA SER A 65 6.44 -0.58 11.55
C SER A 65 7.84 -1.07 11.20
N THR A 66 8.70 -1.28 12.20
CA THR A 66 10.03 -1.85 12.00
C THR A 66 9.94 -3.24 11.38
N LEU A 67 9.11 -4.12 11.93
CA LEU A 67 8.86 -5.47 11.39
C LEU A 67 8.42 -5.41 9.93
N LEU A 68 7.49 -4.52 9.60
CA LEU A 68 6.98 -4.35 8.24
C LEU A 68 8.07 -3.90 7.25
N ILE A 69 8.94 -2.97 7.67
CA ILE A 69 10.03 -2.47 6.83
C ILE A 69 11.09 -3.55 6.59
N ILE A 70 11.51 -4.27 7.62
CA ILE A 70 12.58 -5.27 7.49
C ILE A 70 12.12 -6.54 6.76
N THR A 71 10.82 -6.83 6.75
CA THR A 71 10.26 -8.02 6.09
C THR A 71 9.66 -7.69 4.72
N TRP A 72 8.70 -6.77 4.67
CA TRP A 72 7.90 -6.51 3.46
C TRP A 72 8.46 -5.41 2.58
N ASN A 73 9.39 -4.59 3.10
CA ASN A 73 10.23 -3.67 2.32
C ASN A 73 11.70 -4.13 2.25
N ALA A 74 11.95 -5.43 2.51
CA ALA A 74 13.28 -6.01 2.66
C ALA A 74 14.21 -5.74 1.47
N ALA A 75 13.70 -5.85 0.24
CA ALA A 75 14.50 -5.66 -0.98
C ALA A 75 15.17 -4.28 -1.04
N ARG A 76 14.48 -3.23 -0.57
CA ARG A 76 15.06 -1.90 -0.41
C ARG A 76 15.92 -1.83 0.83
N PHE A 77 15.38 -2.28 1.98
CA PHE A 77 16.02 -2.13 3.27
C PHE A 77 17.42 -2.78 3.33
N ILE A 78 17.57 -3.99 2.80
CA ILE A 78 18.83 -4.73 2.78
C ILE A 78 19.93 -3.96 2.02
N ARG A 79 19.57 -3.21 0.98
CA ARG A 79 20.51 -2.42 0.16
C ARG A 79 20.97 -1.11 0.81
N LEU A 80 20.35 -0.70 1.92
CA LEU A 80 20.75 0.51 2.65
C LEU A 80 22.10 0.30 3.36
N LYS A 81 22.86 1.39 3.48
CA LYS A 81 24.08 1.42 4.30
C LYS A 81 23.74 1.19 5.79
N LYS A 82 24.69 0.62 6.53
CA LYS A 82 24.51 0.29 7.95
C LYS A 82 24.06 1.49 8.77
N GLU A 83 24.70 2.65 8.56
CA GLU A 83 24.43 3.89 9.31
C GLU A 83 23.02 4.44 9.02
N ILE A 84 22.41 4.07 7.89
CA ILE A 84 21.03 4.43 7.57
C ILE A 84 20.05 3.44 8.20
N LYS A 85 20.40 2.14 8.25
CA LYS A 85 19.57 1.11 8.89
C LYS A 85 19.43 1.35 10.39
N GLU A 86 20.52 1.73 11.05
CA GLU A 86 20.56 2.03 12.50
C GLU A 86 19.66 3.20 12.91
N ARG A 87 19.24 4.04 11.96
CA ARG A 87 18.34 5.17 12.21
C ARG A 87 16.86 4.84 12.07
N LEU A 88 16.52 3.61 11.68
CA LEU A 88 15.14 3.23 11.32
C LEU A 88 14.16 3.50 12.47
N GLU A 89 14.49 3.00 13.66
CA GLU A 89 13.60 3.09 14.81
C GLU A 89 13.40 4.55 15.25
N ASP A 90 14.48 5.32 15.33
CA ASP A 90 14.43 6.75 15.65
C ASP A 90 13.65 7.56 14.60
N GLU A 91 13.85 7.26 13.31
CA GLU A 91 13.14 7.93 12.22
C GLU A 91 11.64 7.61 12.22
N ILE A 92 11.24 6.36 12.54
CA ILE A 92 9.84 5.97 12.71
C ILE A 92 9.22 6.67 13.93
N ALA A 93 9.86 6.58 15.09
CA ALA A 93 9.33 7.16 16.33
C ALA A 93 9.21 8.69 16.23
N GLY A 94 10.22 9.35 15.67
CA GLY A 94 10.20 10.79 15.42
C GLY A 94 9.09 11.20 14.46
N ALA A 95 8.99 10.54 13.30
CA ALA A 95 7.94 10.84 12.32
C ALA A 95 6.54 10.62 12.89
N TYR A 96 6.31 9.51 13.60
CA TYR A 96 5.00 9.22 14.22
C TYR A 96 4.62 10.27 15.27
N LYS A 97 5.57 10.67 16.13
CA LYS A 97 5.33 11.68 17.16
C LYS A 97 4.92 13.03 16.55
N GLU A 98 5.48 13.40 15.40
CA GLU A 98 5.14 14.65 14.70
C GLU A 98 3.73 14.63 14.11
N ILE A 99 3.24 13.48 13.65
CA ILE A 99 1.99 13.38 12.87
C ILE A 99 0.80 12.80 13.65
N LYS A 100 1.00 12.28 14.86
CA LYS A 100 -0.03 11.49 15.57
C LYS A 100 -1.37 12.22 15.75
N ASP A 101 -1.34 13.53 16.00
CA ASP A 101 -2.55 14.33 16.19
C ASP A 101 -3.31 14.52 14.87
N GLU A 102 -2.59 14.74 13.77
CA GLU A 102 -3.18 14.84 12.43
C GLU A 102 -3.71 13.49 11.94
N LEU A 103 -2.99 12.41 12.21
CA LEU A 103 -3.44 11.06 11.95
C LEU A 103 -4.73 10.74 12.73
N GLY A 104 -4.83 11.22 13.97
CA GLY A 104 -6.04 11.14 14.79
C GLY A 104 -7.26 11.79 14.13
N LYS A 105 -7.08 12.93 13.44
CA LYS A 105 -8.16 13.60 12.69
C LYS A 105 -8.69 12.77 11.51
N LEU A 106 -7.86 11.87 10.99
CA LEU A 106 -8.19 11.00 9.85
C LEU A 106 -8.63 9.59 10.28
N LYS A 107 -8.68 9.28 11.57
CA LYS A 107 -8.90 7.91 12.07
C LYS A 107 -10.25 7.30 11.64
N ILE A 108 -11.29 8.12 11.53
CA ILE A 108 -12.65 7.68 11.13
C ILE A 108 -12.87 7.74 9.61
N GLU A 109 -11.91 8.30 8.87
CA GLU A 109 -12.01 8.45 7.43
C GLU A 109 -11.67 7.13 6.74
N THR A 110 -12.36 6.88 5.63
CA THR A 110 -12.12 5.73 4.75
C THR A 110 -11.89 6.26 3.35
N LEU A 111 -11.00 5.66 2.58
CA LEU A 111 -10.65 6.17 1.25
C LEU A 111 -11.89 6.26 0.36
N GLU A 112 -12.82 5.30 0.43
CA GLU A 112 -14.04 5.32 -0.37
C GLU A 112 -14.98 6.51 -0.07
N LYS A 113 -14.95 7.07 1.15
CA LYS A 113 -15.81 8.18 1.58
C LYS A 113 -15.10 9.54 1.65
N LEU A 114 -13.77 9.54 1.73
CA LEU A 114 -12.97 10.75 1.84
C LEU A 114 -13.14 11.64 0.59
N ASP A 115 -13.34 12.94 0.80
CA ASP A 115 -13.19 13.92 -0.28
C ASP A 115 -11.71 14.31 -0.44
N LEU A 116 -11.07 13.80 -1.50
CA LEU A 116 -9.67 14.11 -1.84
C LEU A 116 -9.52 15.47 -2.53
N GLU A 117 -10.61 16.09 -2.97
CA GLU A 117 -10.59 17.43 -3.55
C GLU A 117 -10.69 18.51 -2.47
N GLU A 118 -11.09 18.15 -1.25
CA GLU A 118 -11.01 19.02 -0.07
C GLU A 118 -9.54 19.35 0.25
N ASN A 119 -9.16 20.61 0.00
CA ASN A 119 -7.77 21.08 0.14
C ASN A 119 -7.17 20.77 1.53
N SER A 120 -7.92 20.97 2.61
CA SER A 120 -7.45 20.74 3.99
C SER A 120 -7.01 19.28 4.22
N LYS A 121 -7.86 18.31 3.87
CA LYS A 121 -7.60 16.87 4.03
C LYS A 121 -6.45 16.43 3.14
N ARG A 122 -6.43 16.92 1.89
CA ARG A 122 -5.35 16.63 0.95
C ARG A 122 -3.99 17.09 1.48
N GLU A 123 -3.90 18.31 2.01
CA GLU A 123 -2.63 18.82 2.55
C GLU A 123 -2.21 18.10 3.85
N ILE A 124 -3.15 17.71 4.70
CA ILE A 124 -2.86 16.85 5.87
C ILE A 124 -2.26 15.51 5.41
N ILE A 125 -2.87 14.83 4.43
CA ILE A 125 -2.37 13.55 3.91
C ILE A 125 -0.97 13.71 3.32
N LYS A 126 -0.73 14.77 2.55
CA LYS A 126 0.60 15.05 1.98
C LYS A 126 1.64 15.27 3.08
N HIS A 127 1.30 16.04 4.11
CA HIS A 127 2.18 16.30 5.23
C HIS A 127 2.53 15.01 5.98
N ILE A 128 1.53 14.20 6.33
CA ILE A 128 1.73 12.91 6.98
C ILE A 128 2.64 12.00 6.14
N PHE A 129 2.40 11.92 4.84
CA PHE A 129 3.22 11.14 3.93
C PHE A 129 4.67 11.65 3.84
N SER A 130 4.87 12.97 3.78
CA SER A 130 6.22 13.56 3.67
C SER A 130 7.08 13.23 4.90
N LYS A 131 6.49 13.27 6.10
CA LYS A 131 7.19 12.99 7.36
C LYS A 131 7.82 11.61 7.44
N PHE A 132 7.23 10.60 6.80
CA PHE A 132 7.83 9.29 6.66
C PHE A 132 8.70 9.17 5.40
N SER A 133 8.23 9.67 4.26
CA SER A 133 8.89 9.43 2.97
C SER A 133 10.24 10.15 2.81
N GLU A 134 10.44 11.27 3.51
CA GLU A 134 11.70 12.01 3.53
C GLU A 134 12.79 11.32 4.36
N LYS A 135 12.42 10.39 5.25
CA LYS A 135 13.36 9.64 6.09
C LYS A 135 14.12 8.62 5.25
N LYS A 136 15.46 8.63 5.32
CA LYS A 136 16.30 7.82 4.42
C LYS A 136 16.14 6.33 4.68
N SER A 137 15.92 5.91 5.92
CA SER A 137 15.69 4.49 6.24
C SER A 137 14.35 3.99 5.71
N ILE A 138 13.36 4.88 5.54
CA ILE A 138 11.98 4.53 5.21
C ILE A 138 11.68 4.69 3.70
N GLY A 139 11.86 5.90 3.17
CA GLY A 139 11.55 6.27 1.78
C GLY A 139 10.05 6.16 1.42
N ALA A 140 9.69 6.54 0.21
CA ALA A 140 8.30 6.60 -0.26
C ALA A 140 7.52 5.26 -0.17
N THR A 141 8.18 4.14 -0.48
CA THR A 141 7.57 2.80 -0.32
C THR A 141 7.37 2.43 1.13
N GLY A 142 8.36 2.68 1.99
CA GLY A 142 8.21 2.41 3.42
C GLY A 142 7.11 3.26 4.04
N ALA A 143 7.02 4.52 3.62
CA ALA A 143 6.03 5.47 4.11
C ALA A 143 4.59 5.00 3.84
N SER A 144 4.27 4.58 2.61
CA SER A 144 2.90 4.11 2.31
C SER A 144 2.55 2.82 3.05
N LYS A 145 3.52 1.91 3.25
CA LYS A 145 3.33 0.67 4.04
C LYS A 145 3.08 0.96 5.52
N ILE A 146 3.89 1.83 6.13
CA ILE A 146 3.70 2.25 7.52
C ILE A 146 2.35 2.96 7.69
N LEU A 147 2.00 3.88 6.78
CA LEU A 147 0.73 4.59 6.88
C LEU A 147 -0.48 3.68 6.68
N HIS A 148 -0.40 2.72 5.77
CA HIS A 148 -1.44 1.70 5.65
C HIS A 148 -1.58 0.89 6.95
N LEU A 149 -0.48 0.47 7.56
CA LEU A 149 -0.50 -0.22 8.84
C LEU A 149 -1.19 0.64 9.94
N LEU A 150 -0.97 1.96 9.93
CA LEU A 150 -1.56 2.89 10.91
C LEU A 150 -3.03 3.24 10.65
N ASN A 151 -3.47 3.28 9.39
CA ASN A 151 -4.89 3.41 9.02
C ASN A 151 -5.16 2.67 7.68
N PRO A 152 -5.49 1.37 7.74
CA PRO A 152 -5.58 0.50 6.57
C PRO A 152 -6.83 0.75 5.72
N HIS A 153 -7.76 1.58 6.21
CA HIS A 153 -8.96 1.98 5.48
C HIS A 153 -8.76 3.24 4.65
N LEU A 154 -7.69 3.99 4.90
CA LEU A 154 -7.44 5.27 4.25
C LEU A 154 -6.19 5.25 3.36
N PHE A 155 -5.07 4.76 3.89
CA PHE A 155 -3.80 4.82 3.19
C PHE A 155 -3.58 3.56 2.37
N MET A 156 -3.40 3.72 1.06
CA MET A 156 -3.10 2.62 0.14
C MET A 156 -1.59 2.42 0.05
N MET A 157 -1.10 1.21 0.30
CA MET A 157 0.33 0.93 0.21
C MET A 157 0.79 0.82 -1.26
N TRP A 158 2.11 0.88 -1.50
CA TRP A 158 2.64 0.61 -2.83
C TRP A 158 4.02 -0.01 -2.75
N ASP A 159 4.43 -0.72 -3.80
CA ASP A 159 5.81 -1.09 -4.06
C ASP A 159 6.43 -0.20 -5.14
N ASP A 160 7.75 -0.31 -5.34
CA ASP A 160 8.49 0.44 -6.36
C ASP A 160 7.86 0.29 -7.76
N LYS A 161 7.47 -0.93 -8.15
CA LYS A 161 6.88 -1.20 -9.46
C LYS A 161 5.46 -0.68 -9.59
N ILE A 162 4.66 -0.80 -8.53
CA ILE A 162 3.29 -0.26 -8.47
C ILE A 162 3.34 1.26 -8.59
N ARG A 163 4.18 1.92 -7.78
CA ARG A 163 4.37 3.38 -7.82
C ARG A 163 4.81 3.85 -9.21
N LYS A 164 5.79 3.19 -9.82
CA LYS A 164 6.25 3.50 -11.18
C LYS A 164 5.15 3.32 -12.23
N ALA A 165 4.33 2.29 -12.11
CA ALA A 165 3.23 2.03 -13.03
C ALA A 165 2.18 3.14 -12.96
N TYR A 166 1.66 3.42 -11.76
CA TYR A 166 0.64 4.46 -11.56
C TYR A 166 1.16 5.86 -11.88
N HIS A 167 2.42 6.18 -11.55
CA HIS A 167 3.01 7.47 -11.89
C HIS A 167 2.94 7.80 -13.39
N LYS A 168 2.98 6.79 -14.28
CA LYS A 168 2.83 7.00 -15.73
C LYS A 168 1.46 7.51 -16.16
N LEU A 169 0.43 7.35 -15.32
CA LEU A 169 -0.92 7.84 -15.59
C LEU A 169 -1.02 9.36 -15.48
N HIS A 170 -0.25 9.97 -14.57
CA HIS A 170 -0.41 11.37 -14.18
C HIS A 170 0.88 12.21 -14.29
N SER A 171 2.03 11.59 -14.58
CA SER A 171 3.33 12.30 -14.68
C SER A 171 3.38 13.37 -15.77
N LYS A 172 2.73 13.14 -16.92
CA LYS A 172 2.75 14.07 -18.06
C LYS A 172 1.90 15.31 -17.81
N GLU A 173 0.77 15.13 -17.13
CA GLU A 173 -0.24 16.17 -16.97
C GLU A 173 0.07 17.07 -15.77
N GLN A 174 0.59 16.49 -14.68
CA GLN A 174 0.68 17.18 -13.39
C GLN A 174 2.09 17.56 -12.95
N ARG A 175 3.13 17.13 -13.68
CA ARG A 175 4.53 17.54 -13.50
C ARG A 175 5.11 17.40 -12.08
N HIS A 176 4.63 16.45 -11.29
CA HIS A 176 5.24 16.12 -9.99
C HIS A 176 6.24 14.96 -10.12
N LYS A 177 7.09 14.77 -9.12
CA LYS A 177 8.09 13.69 -9.09
C LYS A 177 7.46 12.36 -8.66
N GLU A 178 7.98 11.24 -9.18
CA GLU A 178 7.64 9.91 -8.68
C GLU A 178 7.90 9.81 -7.17
N GLY A 179 6.91 9.35 -6.41
CA GLY A 179 7.01 9.15 -4.97
C GLY A 179 7.01 10.42 -4.12
N SER A 180 6.69 11.58 -4.71
CA SER A 180 6.38 12.79 -3.95
C SER A 180 5.01 12.70 -3.26
N PRO A 181 4.70 13.56 -2.28
CA PRO A 181 3.37 13.65 -1.69
C PRO A 181 2.26 13.86 -2.73
N GLU A 182 2.49 14.65 -3.77
CA GLU A 182 1.55 14.83 -4.89
C GLU A 182 1.33 13.53 -5.65
N CYS A 183 2.41 12.79 -5.94
CA CYS A 183 2.31 11.48 -6.58
C CYS A 183 1.47 10.51 -5.76
N TYR A 184 1.57 10.58 -4.44
CA TYR A 184 0.80 9.72 -3.54
C TYR A 184 -0.67 10.10 -3.52
N ILE A 185 -1.02 11.39 -3.54
CA ILE A 185 -2.41 11.84 -3.67
C ILE A 185 -3.05 11.34 -4.96
N GLU A 186 -2.36 11.46 -6.10
CA GLU A 186 -2.89 10.96 -7.38
C GLU A 186 -3.12 9.44 -7.35
N PHE A 187 -2.20 8.71 -6.73
CA PHE A 187 -2.36 7.28 -6.53
C PHE A 187 -3.53 6.92 -5.62
N LEU A 188 -3.76 7.67 -4.53
CA LEU A 188 -4.94 7.50 -3.68
C LEU A 188 -6.22 7.82 -4.45
N ARG A 189 -6.20 8.84 -5.33
CA ARG A 189 -7.35 9.20 -6.18
C ARG A 189 -7.69 8.07 -7.16
N ASP A 190 -6.69 7.50 -7.84
CA ASP A 190 -6.91 6.37 -8.75
C ASP A 190 -7.38 5.11 -7.99
N SER A 191 -6.82 4.86 -6.81
CA SER A 191 -7.27 3.78 -5.92
C SER A 191 -8.72 3.97 -5.47
N GLN A 192 -9.10 5.20 -5.09
CA GLN A 192 -10.47 5.53 -4.68
C GLN A 192 -11.46 5.26 -5.81
N LYS A 193 -11.14 5.62 -7.05
CA LYS A 193 -12.00 5.34 -8.22
C LYS A 193 -12.25 3.85 -8.40
N ILE A 194 -11.21 3.02 -8.26
CA ILE A 194 -11.32 1.56 -8.36
C ILE A 194 -12.25 1.03 -7.27
N ILE A 195 -12.03 1.43 -6.02
CA ILE A 195 -12.85 0.99 -4.89
C ILE A 195 -14.31 1.41 -5.04
N LYS A 196 -14.58 2.67 -5.43
CA LYS A 196 -15.95 3.15 -5.67
C LYS A 196 -16.65 2.33 -6.76
N SER A 197 -15.98 2.07 -7.89
CA SER A 197 -16.55 1.23 -8.97
C SER A 197 -16.80 -0.22 -8.57
N LEU A 198 -16.01 -0.78 -7.65
CA LEU A 198 -16.27 -2.11 -7.09
C LEU A 198 -17.51 -2.10 -6.20
N LEU A 199 -17.62 -1.09 -5.32
CA LEU A 199 -18.72 -0.94 -4.37
C LEU A 199 -20.06 -0.62 -5.02
N GLU A 200 -20.06 -0.10 -6.26
CA GLU A 200 -21.26 0.03 -7.09
C GLU A 200 -21.83 -1.34 -7.53
N LYS A 201 -21.02 -2.40 -7.52
CA LYS A 201 -21.37 -3.71 -8.08
C LYS A 201 -21.49 -4.83 -7.04
N LYS A 202 -20.73 -4.74 -5.95
CA LYS A 202 -20.71 -5.74 -4.88
C LYS A 202 -20.40 -5.06 -3.55
N SER A 203 -21.10 -5.43 -2.49
CA SER A 203 -20.88 -4.81 -1.18
C SER A 203 -19.50 -5.15 -0.62
N LYS A 204 -19.02 -4.30 0.30
CA LYS A 204 -17.76 -4.48 1.02
C LYS A 204 -17.74 -5.83 1.75
N ASP A 205 -18.85 -6.20 2.38
CA ASP A 205 -18.94 -7.42 3.19
C ASP A 205 -18.91 -8.68 2.31
N GLU A 206 -19.57 -8.67 1.15
CA GLU A 206 -19.51 -9.79 0.19
C GLU A 206 -18.09 -10.00 -0.36
N LEU A 207 -17.39 -8.91 -0.73
CA LEU A 207 -16.01 -9.00 -1.20
C LEU A 207 -15.09 -9.61 -0.14
N ARG A 208 -15.23 -9.15 1.10
CA ARG A 208 -14.44 -9.63 2.24
C ARG A 208 -14.73 -11.05 2.63
N GLU A 209 -16.00 -11.47 2.60
CA GLU A 209 -16.38 -12.84 2.94
C GLU A 209 -15.74 -13.84 1.96
N ILE A 210 -15.73 -13.53 0.66
CA ILE A 210 -15.09 -14.38 -0.34
C ILE A 210 -13.58 -14.41 -0.13
N HIS A 211 -12.96 -13.24 0.05
CA HIS A 211 -11.52 -13.12 0.25
C HIS A 211 -11.02 -13.82 1.52
N ARG A 212 -11.74 -13.67 2.63
CA ARG A 212 -11.41 -14.27 3.93
C ARG A 212 -11.22 -15.78 3.84
N LYS A 213 -11.97 -16.48 2.97
CA LYS A 213 -11.84 -17.93 2.79
C LYS A 213 -10.41 -18.33 2.38
N TRP A 214 -9.75 -17.54 1.53
CA TRP A 214 -8.38 -17.83 1.09
C TRP A 214 -7.33 -17.51 2.15
N VAL A 215 -7.56 -16.46 2.95
CA VAL A 215 -6.70 -16.13 4.09
C VAL A 215 -6.79 -17.24 5.14
N GLU A 216 -8.01 -17.70 5.45
CA GLU A 216 -8.24 -18.82 6.37
C GLU A 216 -7.61 -20.12 5.87
N GLU A 217 -7.69 -20.42 4.56
CA GLU A 217 -7.04 -21.58 3.95
C GLU A 217 -5.52 -21.51 4.05
N SER A 218 -4.93 -20.32 3.95
CA SER A 218 -3.47 -20.12 3.92
C SER A 218 -2.84 -20.09 5.32
N TYR A 219 -3.52 -19.50 6.30
CA TYR A 219 -2.94 -19.21 7.63
C TYR A 219 -3.74 -19.80 8.80
N GLY A 220 -4.92 -20.36 8.56
CA GLY A 220 -5.84 -20.84 9.59
C GLY A 220 -6.71 -19.71 10.16
N LYS A 221 -7.89 -20.08 10.65
CA LYS A 221 -8.91 -19.14 11.16
C LYS A 221 -8.42 -18.23 12.29
N GLU A 222 -7.51 -18.73 13.13
CA GLU A 222 -6.98 -18.00 14.29
C GLU A 222 -6.04 -16.83 13.91
N PHE A 223 -5.54 -16.84 12.67
CA PHE A 223 -4.65 -15.82 12.11
C PHE A 223 -5.32 -15.01 10.99
N ALA A 224 -6.55 -15.35 10.61
CA ALA A 224 -7.30 -14.63 9.60
C ALA A 224 -7.76 -13.27 10.14
N ILE A 225 -7.07 -12.21 9.72
CA ILE A 225 -7.50 -10.83 9.95
C ILE A 225 -8.41 -10.45 8.78
N GLU A 226 -9.48 -9.71 9.06
CA GLU A 226 -10.32 -9.16 8.00
C GLU A 226 -9.54 -8.05 7.27
N GLU A 227 -9.02 -8.39 6.10
CA GLU A 227 -8.28 -7.42 5.29
C GLU A 227 -9.19 -6.33 4.72
N THR A 228 -8.62 -5.14 4.57
CA THR A 228 -9.35 -3.99 4.03
C THR A 228 -9.39 -4.06 2.50
N LEU A 229 -10.35 -3.36 1.89
CA LEU A 229 -10.41 -3.25 0.43
C LEU A 229 -9.11 -2.67 -0.17
N LEU A 230 -8.41 -1.81 0.58
CA LEU A 230 -7.13 -1.24 0.15
C LEU A 230 -6.01 -2.29 0.16
N LYS A 231 -6.03 -3.21 1.13
CA LYS A 231 -5.11 -4.35 1.12
C LYS A 231 -5.43 -5.29 -0.04
N MET A 232 -6.69 -5.63 -0.27
CA MET A 232 -7.10 -6.44 -1.43
C MET A 232 -6.69 -5.78 -2.78
N LEU A 233 -6.78 -4.45 -2.86
CA LEU A 233 -6.31 -3.71 -4.04
C LEU A 233 -4.77 -3.75 -4.18
N ASP A 234 -4.03 -3.66 -3.08
CA ASP A 234 -2.58 -3.86 -3.09
C ASP A 234 -2.21 -5.27 -3.60
N GLU A 235 -2.92 -6.32 -3.18
CA GLU A 235 -2.70 -7.70 -3.68
C GLU A 235 -2.85 -7.76 -5.20
N CYS A 236 -3.88 -7.11 -5.74
CA CYS A 236 -4.10 -7.04 -7.19
C CYS A 236 -2.94 -6.35 -7.90
N ASN A 237 -2.53 -5.19 -7.38
CA ASN A 237 -1.40 -4.44 -7.90
C ASN A 237 -0.10 -5.25 -7.82
N TYR A 238 0.11 -5.95 -6.72
CA TYR A 238 1.28 -6.78 -6.49
C TYR A 238 1.37 -7.90 -7.51
N VAL A 239 0.28 -8.64 -7.74
CA VAL A 239 0.23 -9.72 -8.73
C VAL A 239 0.51 -9.19 -10.13
N LYS A 240 -0.04 -8.02 -10.48
CA LYS A 240 0.15 -7.43 -11.81
C LYS A 240 1.58 -6.92 -12.03
N PHE A 241 2.11 -6.14 -11.10
CA PHE A 241 3.30 -5.33 -11.32
C PHE A 241 4.57 -5.90 -10.67
N THR A 242 4.44 -6.76 -9.65
CA THR A 242 5.57 -7.25 -8.87
C THR A 242 5.81 -8.75 -9.06
N LEU A 243 4.77 -9.58 -8.97
CA LEU A 243 4.87 -11.05 -8.94
C LEU A 243 5.45 -11.65 -10.23
N LYS A 244 5.12 -11.09 -11.41
CA LYS A 244 5.65 -11.55 -12.71
C LYS A 244 7.15 -11.29 -12.90
N SER A 245 7.78 -10.58 -11.97
CA SER A 245 9.16 -10.15 -12.09
C SER A 245 10.06 -10.66 -10.98
N GLN A 246 9.60 -11.60 -10.18
CA GLN A 246 10.51 -12.41 -9.37
C GLN A 246 11.00 -13.54 -10.28
N PRO A 247 12.33 -13.69 -10.46
CA PRO A 247 12.90 -14.76 -11.28
C PRO A 247 12.54 -16.16 -10.76
#